data_AF-A0A672KKB4-F1
#
_entry.id   AF-A0A672KKB4-F1
#
_cell.length_a   1.000
_cell.length_b   1.000
_cell.length_c   1.000
_cell.angle_alpha   90.00
_cell.angle_beta   90.00
_cell.angle_gamma   90.00
#
_symmetry.space_group_name_H-M   'P 1'
#
loop_
_entity.id
_entity.type
_entity.pdbx_description
1 polymer ?
#
loop_
_entity_poly.entity_id
_entity_poly.type
_entity_poly.pdbx_seq_one_letter_code
_entity_poly.pdbx_strand_id
1 'polypeptide(L)'
;MRMRINVTAALATQFLRRERLKAKMSARDESKVGTVKSEEDKATQTSPPKSTNFANFSATASQWEIYDFYQEEIKRRDKSSHQSIKEEEFEDSQIKTHDIAHLAGLARYVEGKVFHRAYADILYDIKHFEDASDEFRGEKGTLLPLWKFEYDKAKSLSVTALCWDQKHNDLFAVGLGSHEFTQQGGGMLVLYTLRNPNYPEFIFNTASGVMCVDIHEHLSHLVAVGLYDGCVAVYNLRKKSDEPFWNSRANPGRHKGALTQVKWQKDDLDSNHNFISVSADGRVVSWTLVKHELVFTDMIKLPVPDTIPDNLKDVFSTGMNHLTTLVSDYKYVIQVFYN
;
A
#
# COMPACT_ATOMS: atom_id res chain seq x y z
N MET A 1 28.16 -28.79 -6.29
CA MET A 1 28.56 -30.16 -5.89
C MET A 1 27.37 -31.08 -6.15
N ARG A 2 27.34 -31.83 -7.27
CA ARG A 2 26.17 -32.64 -7.67
C ARG A 2 26.34 -34.06 -7.12
N MET A 3 25.48 -34.46 -6.19
CA MET A 3 25.43 -35.82 -5.66
C MET A 3 24.34 -36.59 -6.41
N ARG A 4 24.69 -37.69 -7.08
CA ARG A 4 23.74 -38.64 -7.66
C ARG A 4 23.56 -39.79 -6.66
N ILE A 5 22.33 -40.02 -6.22
CA ILE A 5 21.97 -41.17 -5.38
C ILE A 5 21.23 -42.16 -6.29
N ASN A 6 21.80 -43.36 -6.47
CA ASN A 6 21.13 -44.49 -7.12
C ASN A 6 20.50 -45.36 -6.03
N VAL A 7 19.18 -45.57 -6.08
CA VAL A 7 18.48 -46.54 -5.24
C VAL A 7 18.03 -47.69 -6.13
N THR A 8 18.58 -48.89 -5.88
CA THR A 8 18.20 -50.14 -6.54
C THR A 8 17.19 -50.87 -5.66
N ALA A 9 15.95 -50.99 -6.10
CA ALA A 9 14.93 -51.80 -5.43
C ALA A 9 14.96 -53.24 -5.96
N ALA A 10 15.25 -54.21 -5.08
CA ALA A 10 15.12 -55.63 -5.35
C ALA A 10 13.70 -56.10 -4.96
N LEU A 11 12.96 -56.69 -5.91
CA LEU A 11 11.65 -57.30 -5.67
C LEU A 11 11.78 -58.82 -5.70
N ALA A 12 11.42 -59.44 -4.57
CA ALA A 12 11.35 -60.87 -4.38
C ALA A 12 10.07 -61.44 -5.01
N THR A 13 10.16 -62.60 -5.67
CA THR A 13 9.00 -63.44 -5.97
C THR A 13 9.41 -64.92 -5.99
N GLN A 14 9.26 -65.58 -4.84
CA GLN A 14 9.06 -67.03 -4.78
C GLN A 14 7.55 -67.25 -4.66
N PHE A 15 6.91 -68.03 -5.54
CA PHE A 15 5.77 -68.88 -5.17
C PHE A 15 5.40 -69.87 -6.29
N LEU A 16 5.24 -71.14 -5.87
CA LEU A 16 4.56 -72.31 -6.49
C LEU A 16 5.23 -73.12 -7.61
N ARG A 17 5.79 -74.27 -7.17
CA ARG A 17 6.13 -75.49 -7.90
C ARG A 17 5.20 -76.63 -7.43
N ARG A 18 4.92 -77.60 -8.33
CA ARG A 18 4.19 -78.89 -8.17
C ARG A 18 2.65 -78.77 -8.22
N GLU A 19 1.86 -79.63 -8.86
CA GLU A 19 2.02 -81.02 -9.33
C GLU A 19 0.79 -81.38 -10.20
N ARG A 20 0.95 -82.21 -11.24
CA ARG A 20 0.11 -83.41 -11.51
C ARG A 20 0.49 -84.06 -12.85
N LEU A 21 1.24 -85.15 -12.73
CA LEU A 21 1.41 -86.20 -13.73
C LEU A 21 0.17 -87.12 -13.76
N LYS A 22 -0.14 -87.60 -14.97
CA LYS A 22 -0.69 -88.93 -15.37
C LYS A 22 -1.97 -88.86 -16.20
N ALA A 23 -1.88 -89.21 -17.49
CA ALA A 23 -2.75 -90.21 -18.10
C ALA A 23 -2.22 -90.71 -19.48
N LYS A 24 -1.79 -91.98 -19.47
CA LYS A 24 -1.94 -93.04 -20.50
C LYS A 24 -1.24 -92.95 -21.87
N MET A 25 -0.24 -93.84 -22.00
CA MET A 25 0.25 -94.48 -23.24
C MET A 25 -0.84 -95.26 -23.99
N SER A 26 -0.77 -95.26 -25.33
CA SER A 26 -0.98 -96.45 -26.18
C SER A 26 -0.27 -96.25 -27.51
N ALA A 27 0.47 -97.27 -27.95
CA ALA A 27 1.34 -97.29 -29.13
C ALA A 27 0.65 -97.89 -30.37
N ARG A 28 1.07 -97.47 -31.57
CA ARG A 28 1.49 -98.37 -32.68
C ARG A 28 2.02 -97.59 -33.89
N ASP A 29 3.07 -98.15 -34.48
CA ASP A 29 3.79 -97.76 -35.69
C ASP A 29 2.90 -97.68 -36.95
N GLU A 30 3.28 -96.80 -37.88
CA GLU A 30 3.54 -97.16 -39.28
C GLU A 30 4.24 -96.01 -40.03
N SER A 31 5.29 -96.37 -40.77
CA SER A 31 6.14 -95.47 -41.56
C SER A 31 5.57 -95.24 -42.96
N LYS A 32 5.45 -93.97 -43.37
CA LYS A 32 5.36 -93.55 -44.77
C LYS A 32 6.26 -92.35 -45.02
N VAL A 33 7.17 -92.52 -45.97
CA VAL A 33 8.16 -91.53 -46.43
C VAL A 33 7.50 -90.54 -47.38
N GLY A 34 7.82 -89.25 -47.21
CA GLY A 34 8.05 -88.34 -48.33
C GLY A 34 6.99 -87.27 -48.62
N THR A 35 7.00 -86.19 -47.85
CA THR A 35 6.85 -84.86 -48.45
C THR A 35 7.85 -83.95 -47.74
N VAL A 36 8.87 -83.53 -48.47
CA VAL A 36 9.90 -82.60 -47.97
C VAL A 36 9.20 -81.27 -47.69
N LYS A 37 8.86 -81.01 -46.43
CA LYS A 37 8.60 -79.65 -45.98
C LYS A 37 9.97 -79.00 -45.81
N SER A 38 10.25 -78.00 -46.64
CA SER A 38 11.35 -77.06 -46.42
C SER A 38 11.29 -76.56 -44.98
N GLU A 39 12.42 -76.57 -44.28
CA GLU A 39 12.55 -75.91 -42.99
C GLU A 39 12.29 -74.40 -43.22
N GLU A 40 11.08 -73.96 -42.90
CA GLU A 40 10.81 -72.53 -42.76
C GLU A 40 11.40 -72.09 -41.42
N ASP A 41 12.50 -71.35 -41.48
CA ASP A 41 13.04 -70.61 -40.34
C ASP A 41 11.96 -69.66 -39.80
N LYS A 42 11.27 -70.06 -38.74
CA LYS A 42 10.37 -69.15 -38.01
C LYS A 42 11.21 -68.15 -37.24
N ALA A 43 11.42 -66.98 -37.84
CA ALA A 43 12.00 -65.84 -37.15
C ALA A 43 11.15 -65.47 -35.93
N THR A 44 11.64 -65.77 -34.73
CA THR A 44 11.04 -65.29 -33.49
C THR A 44 11.50 -63.86 -33.26
N GLN A 45 10.68 -62.88 -33.64
CA GLN A 45 10.93 -61.48 -33.30
C GLN A 45 10.53 -61.28 -31.83
N THR A 46 11.47 -61.37 -30.90
CA THR A 46 11.25 -60.92 -29.52
C THR A 46 11.25 -59.39 -29.53
N SER A 47 10.10 -58.77 -29.28
CA SER A 47 10.08 -57.33 -29.02
C SER A 47 10.98 -57.06 -27.81
N PRO A 48 11.95 -56.12 -27.88
CA PRO A 48 12.67 -55.72 -26.67
C PRO A 48 11.63 -55.36 -25.60
N PRO A 49 11.91 -55.61 -24.29
CA PRO A 49 11.02 -55.11 -23.25
C PRO A 49 10.78 -53.65 -23.59
N LYS A 50 9.50 -53.22 -23.66
CA LYS A 50 9.16 -51.83 -23.99
C LYS A 50 10.14 -51.02 -23.18
N SER A 51 11.14 -50.46 -23.85
CA SER A 51 12.07 -49.54 -23.23
C SER A 51 11.10 -48.44 -22.89
N THR A 52 10.56 -48.48 -21.66
CA THR A 52 9.64 -47.49 -21.14
C THR A 52 10.39 -46.26 -21.47
N ASN A 53 9.87 -45.51 -22.45
CA ASN A 53 10.62 -44.51 -23.18
C ASN A 53 11.57 -43.92 -22.15
N PHE A 54 12.89 -44.01 -22.36
CA PHE A 54 13.78 -43.07 -21.71
C PHE A 54 13.42 -41.70 -22.32
N ALA A 55 12.15 -41.28 -22.13
CA ALA A 55 11.65 -39.95 -22.16
C ALA A 55 12.59 -39.30 -21.18
N ASN A 56 13.51 -38.52 -21.74
CA ASN A 56 14.61 -37.92 -21.03
C ASN A 56 14.06 -37.28 -19.75
N PHE A 57 14.16 -38.00 -18.62
CA PHE A 57 13.61 -37.52 -17.38
C PHE A 57 14.61 -36.49 -16.86
N SER A 58 14.35 -35.23 -17.21
CA SER A 58 15.08 -34.09 -16.70
C SER A 58 14.19 -33.37 -15.70
N ALA A 59 14.55 -33.48 -14.43
CA ALA A 59 14.01 -32.64 -13.37
C ALA A 59 15.15 -31.76 -12.83
N THR A 60 14.82 -30.52 -12.50
CA THR A 60 15.68 -29.70 -11.66
C THR A 60 15.32 -30.02 -10.21
N ALA A 61 16.32 -30.13 -9.35
CA ALA A 61 16.12 -30.25 -7.92
C ALA A 61 16.72 -28.99 -7.29
N SER A 62 15.87 -27.99 -7.11
CA SER A 62 16.22 -26.72 -6.49
C SER A 62 15.70 -26.66 -5.06
N GLN A 63 16.29 -25.78 -4.26
CA GLN A 63 15.92 -25.64 -2.85
C GLN A 63 14.46 -25.21 -2.66
N TRP A 64 13.91 -24.40 -3.56
CA TRP A 64 12.53 -23.93 -3.47
C TRP A 64 11.54 -25.04 -3.82
N GLU A 65 11.82 -25.89 -4.81
CA GLU A 65 10.98 -27.08 -5.10
C GLU A 65 10.93 -28.05 -3.91
N ILE A 66 12.07 -28.26 -3.23
CA ILE A 66 12.13 -29.08 -2.02
C ILE A 66 11.29 -28.43 -0.91
N TYR A 67 11.46 -27.13 -0.69
CA TYR A 67 10.72 -26.39 0.32
C TYR A 67 9.21 -26.46 0.08
N ASP A 68 8.75 -26.20 -1.14
CA ASP A 68 7.33 -26.20 -1.50
C ASP A 68 6.71 -27.59 -1.29
N PHE A 69 7.42 -28.65 -1.68
CA PHE A 69 7.00 -30.03 -1.42
C PHE A 69 6.82 -30.30 0.08
N TYR A 70 7.78 -29.90 0.92
CA TYR A 70 7.67 -30.08 2.37
C TYR A 70 6.55 -29.23 2.98
N GLN A 71 6.34 -28.00 2.51
CA GLN A 71 5.25 -27.14 2.98
C GLN A 71 3.88 -27.74 2.65
N GLU A 72 3.73 -28.31 1.45
CA GLU A 72 2.49 -28.99 1.07
C GLU A 72 2.26 -30.24 1.92
N GLU A 73 3.32 -31.00 2.19
CA GLU A 73 3.25 -32.21 3.01
C GLU A 73 2.90 -31.91 4.48
N ILE A 74 3.44 -30.82 5.04
CA ILE A 74 3.07 -30.33 6.39
C ILE A 74 1.58 -29.95 6.41
N LYS A 75 1.10 -29.19 5.41
CA LYS A 75 -0.32 -28.82 5.30
C LYS A 75 -1.23 -30.05 5.20
N ARG A 76 -0.81 -31.10 4.47
CA ARG A 76 -1.56 -32.36 4.37
C ARG A 76 -1.64 -33.08 5.70
N ARG A 77 -0.55 -33.10 6.48
CA ARG A 77 -0.50 -33.69 7.83
C ARG A 77 -1.34 -32.89 8.83
N ASP A 78 -1.34 -31.56 8.74
CA ASP A 78 -2.17 -30.71 9.60
C ASP A 78 -3.65 -30.90 9.30
N LYS A 79 -4.03 -31.00 8.02
CA LYS A 79 -5.41 -31.29 7.59
C LYS A 79 -5.88 -32.66 8.03
N SER A 80 -5.05 -33.69 7.96
CA SER A 80 -5.41 -35.03 8.45
C SER A 80 -5.49 -35.11 9.97
N SER A 81 -4.73 -34.27 10.69
CA SER A 81 -4.83 -34.12 12.15
C SER A 81 -6.12 -33.38 12.60
N HIS A 82 -6.62 -32.44 11.79
CA HIS A 82 -7.85 -31.66 12.07
C HIS A 82 -9.15 -32.31 11.58
N GLN A 83 -9.09 -33.53 11.05
CA GLN A 83 -10.25 -34.25 10.49
C GLN A 83 -11.15 -34.85 11.59
N SER A 84 -11.66 -34.00 12.49
CA SER A 84 -12.80 -34.34 13.36
C SER A 84 -13.84 -33.24 13.54
N ILE A 85 -13.63 -31.99 13.08
CA ILE A 85 -14.70 -30.97 13.08
C ILE A 85 -14.53 -29.97 11.91
N LYS A 86 -15.35 -30.08 10.86
CA LYS A 86 -16.22 -29.02 10.29
C LYS A 86 -16.70 -29.33 8.86
N GLU A 87 -17.94 -28.92 8.62
CA GLU A 87 -18.75 -28.97 7.41
C GLU A 87 -18.07 -28.28 6.22
N GLU A 88 -18.34 -28.80 5.02
CA GLU A 88 -17.89 -28.24 3.74
C GLU A 88 -18.56 -26.89 3.48
N GLU A 89 -17.85 -25.79 3.74
CA GLU A 89 -18.17 -24.52 3.11
C GLU A 89 -17.67 -24.53 1.66
N PHE A 90 -18.62 -24.38 0.73
CA PHE A 90 -18.40 -24.22 -0.70
C PHE A 90 -17.74 -22.85 -0.95
N GLU A 91 -16.41 -22.82 -1.08
CA GLU A 91 -15.67 -21.63 -1.53
C GLU A 91 -15.97 -21.36 -3.00
N ASP A 92 -17.02 -20.57 -3.24
CA ASP A 92 -17.32 -20.01 -4.54
C ASP A 92 -16.27 -18.95 -4.90
N SER A 93 -15.31 -19.37 -5.72
CA SER A 93 -14.58 -18.59 -6.74
C SER A 93 -14.40 -17.06 -6.54
N GLN A 94 -13.86 -16.61 -5.40
CA GLN A 94 -13.36 -15.24 -5.16
C GLN A 94 -12.02 -14.92 -5.87
N ILE A 95 -11.64 -15.67 -6.92
CA ILE A 95 -10.30 -15.63 -7.52
C ILE A 95 -10.08 -14.42 -8.46
N LYS A 96 -11.10 -13.65 -8.85
CA LYS A 96 -10.92 -12.59 -9.87
C LYS A 96 -10.59 -11.19 -9.33
N THR A 97 -10.82 -10.90 -8.05
CA THR A 97 -10.69 -9.54 -7.51
C THR A 97 -9.38 -9.31 -6.75
N HIS A 98 -8.86 -10.34 -6.08
CA HIS A 98 -7.61 -10.25 -5.32
C HIS A 98 -6.39 -10.05 -6.24
N ASP A 99 -6.37 -10.74 -7.38
CA ASP A 99 -5.28 -10.65 -8.36
C ASP A 99 -5.14 -9.24 -8.94
N ILE A 100 -6.25 -8.56 -9.23
CA ILE A 100 -6.23 -7.20 -9.79
C ILE A 100 -5.74 -6.20 -8.74
N ALA A 101 -6.18 -6.31 -7.48
CA ALA A 101 -5.70 -5.45 -6.41
C ALA A 101 -4.21 -5.65 -6.12
N HIS A 102 -3.74 -6.90 -6.17
CA HIS A 102 -2.33 -7.25 -6.04
C HIS A 102 -1.50 -6.71 -7.21
N LEU A 103 -1.96 -6.89 -8.45
CA LEU A 103 -1.35 -6.33 -9.65
C LEU A 103 -1.28 -4.80 -9.59
N ALA A 104 -2.32 -4.12 -9.11
CA ALA A 104 -2.31 -2.67 -8.92
C ALA A 104 -1.31 -2.22 -7.85
N GLY A 105 -1.08 -3.02 -6.81
CA GLY A 105 -0.01 -2.80 -5.84
C GLY A 105 1.38 -2.92 -6.48
N LEU A 106 1.59 -3.99 -7.25
CA LEU A 106 2.85 -4.21 -7.98
C LEU A 106 3.12 -3.12 -9.02
N ALA A 107 2.10 -2.70 -9.76
CA ALA A 107 2.21 -1.62 -10.75
C ALA A 107 2.65 -0.31 -10.10
N ARG A 108 2.03 0.08 -8.97
CA ARG A 108 2.45 1.27 -8.20
C ARG A 108 3.90 1.16 -7.69
N TYR A 109 4.31 -0.03 -7.26
CA TYR A 109 5.70 -0.25 -6.84
C TYR A 109 6.69 -0.09 -8.00
N VAL A 110 6.38 -0.67 -9.16
CA VAL A 110 7.22 -0.55 -10.37
C VAL A 110 7.28 0.90 -10.84
N GLU A 111 6.14 1.60 -10.86
CA GLU A 111 6.06 3.03 -11.17
C GLU A 111 6.99 3.85 -10.28
N GLY A 112 6.95 3.64 -8.96
CA GLY A 112 7.87 4.29 -8.03
C GLY A 112 9.36 3.99 -8.33
N LYS A 113 9.70 2.79 -8.79
CA LYS A 113 11.08 2.45 -9.19
C LYS A 113 11.49 3.11 -10.51
N VAL A 114 10.56 3.27 -11.45
CA VAL A 114 10.81 4.02 -12.68
C VAL A 114 11.07 5.49 -12.37
N PHE A 115 10.27 6.11 -11.51
CA PHE A 115 10.49 7.50 -11.10
C PHE A 115 11.76 7.70 -10.29
N HIS A 116 12.08 6.77 -9.38
CA HIS A 116 13.36 6.81 -8.66
C HIS A 116 14.56 6.82 -9.61
N ARG A 117 14.48 6.10 -10.75
CA ARG A 117 15.50 6.14 -11.80
C ARG A 117 15.46 7.44 -12.60
N ALA A 118 14.28 7.94 -12.93
CA ALA A 118 14.13 9.18 -13.72
C ALA A 118 14.62 10.42 -12.96
N TYR A 119 14.45 10.45 -11.63
CA TYR A 119 14.86 11.55 -10.76
C TYR A 119 16.09 11.22 -9.91
N ALA A 120 16.93 10.29 -10.37
CA ALA A 120 18.13 9.86 -9.63
C ALA A 120 19.07 11.03 -9.33
N ASP A 121 19.21 11.97 -10.27
CA ASP A 121 20.08 13.15 -10.13
C ASP A 121 19.58 14.06 -8.99
N ILE A 122 18.27 14.38 -8.98
CA ILE A 122 17.65 15.20 -7.92
C ILE A 122 17.78 14.53 -6.55
N LEU A 123 17.60 13.21 -6.49
CA LEU A 123 17.75 12.44 -5.25
C LEU A 123 19.20 12.41 -4.76
N TYR A 124 20.15 12.38 -5.67
CA TYR A 124 21.56 12.49 -5.34
C TYR A 124 21.86 13.87 -4.76
N ASP A 125 21.36 14.92 -5.40
CA ASP A 125 21.55 16.30 -4.97
C ASP A 125 20.95 16.53 -3.58
N ILE A 126 19.76 16.02 -3.28
CA ILE A 126 19.14 16.16 -1.95
C ILE A 126 20.03 15.67 -0.81
N LYS A 127 20.79 14.61 -1.05
CA LYS A 127 21.58 13.95 -0.01
C LYS A 127 23.03 14.42 0.02
N HIS A 128 23.57 14.87 -1.11
CA HIS A 128 25.01 15.12 -1.26
C HIS A 128 25.35 16.48 -1.86
N PHE A 129 24.37 17.29 -2.28
CA PHE A 129 24.63 18.61 -2.82
C PHE A 129 24.97 19.59 -1.70
N GLU A 130 26.17 20.14 -1.78
CA GLU A 130 26.62 21.29 -1.00
C GLU A 130 27.03 22.38 -1.99
N ASP A 131 26.49 23.60 -1.84
CA ASP A 131 26.87 24.71 -2.72
C ASP A 131 28.26 25.20 -2.34
N ALA A 132 29.27 24.85 -3.14
CA ALA A 132 30.65 25.30 -2.96
C ALA A 132 30.78 26.84 -2.96
N SER A 133 29.79 27.57 -3.49
CA SER A 133 29.78 29.03 -3.48
C SER A 133 29.45 29.60 -2.10
N ASP A 134 28.81 28.84 -1.22
CA ASP A 134 28.39 29.33 0.10
C ASP A 134 29.59 29.69 0.98
N GLU A 135 30.76 29.06 0.77
CA GLU A 135 32.03 29.42 1.44
C GLU A 135 32.43 30.89 1.20
N PHE A 136 32.02 31.46 0.06
CA PHE A 136 32.42 32.82 -0.36
C PHE A 136 31.31 33.86 -0.18
N ARG A 137 30.07 33.45 0.12
CA ARG A 137 28.89 34.34 0.15
C ARG A 137 28.51 34.85 1.54
N GLY A 138 29.22 34.41 2.58
CA GLY A 138 28.98 34.84 3.96
C GLY A 138 27.57 34.47 4.40
N GLU A 139 26.73 35.46 4.70
CA GLU A 139 25.36 35.24 5.21
C GLU A 139 24.29 35.06 4.13
N LYS A 140 24.65 35.09 2.83
CA LYS A 140 23.70 34.96 1.72
C LYS A 140 23.76 33.56 1.11
N GLY A 141 22.67 32.81 1.19
CA GLY A 141 22.53 31.49 0.54
C GLY A 141 21.71 31.52 -0.76
N THR A 142 21.82 30.45 -1.54
CA THR A 142 20.96 30.19 -2.71
C THR A 142 20.09 28.97 -2.45
N LEU A 143 18.85 28.97 -2.96
CA LEU A 143 17.97 27.80 -2.90
C LEU A 143 18.01 27.06 -4.23
N LEU A 144 18.42 25.79 -4.20
CA LEU A 144 18.32 24.89 -5.36
C LEU A 144 16.89 24.34 -5.46
N PRO A 145 16.11 24.67 -6.51
CA PRO A 145 14.81 24.06 -6.72
C PRO A 145 14.99 22.59 -7.11
N LEU A 146 14.38 21.69 -6.34
CA LEU A 146 14.49 20.25 -6.53
C LEU A 146 13.29 19.70 -7.32
N TRP A 147 12.15 19.53 -6.64
CA TRP A 147 10.95 18.99 -7.27
C TRP A 147 9.88 20.06 -7.52
N LYS A 148 9.08 19.78 -8.54
CA LYS A 148 7.84 20.50 -8.83
C LYS A 148 6.70 19.50 -8.82
N PHE A 149 5.81 19.62 -7.83
CA PHE A 149 4.62 18.80 -7.73
C PHE A 149 3.46 19.53 -8.41
N GLU A 150 2.89 18.91 -9.44
CA GLU A 150 1.77 19.47 -10.18
C GLU A 150 0.67 18.43 -10.35
N TYR A 151 -0.58 18.89 -10.25
CA TYR A 151 -1.74 18.06 -10.56
C TYR A 151 -2.68 18.83 -11.46
N ASP A 152 -2.97 18.28 -12.65
CA ASP A 152 -3.71 18.99 -13.70
C ASP A 152 -5.09 19.49 -13.25
N LYS A 153 -5.80 18.71 -12.43
CA LYS A 153 -7.14 19.10 -11.93
C LYS A 153 -7.09 20.15 -10.82
N ALA A 154 -5.92 20.39 -10.23
CA ALA A 154 -5.71 21.39 -9.18
C ALA A 154 -5.16 22.72 -9.71
N LYS A 155 -4.95 22.87 -11.02
CA LYS A 155 -4.32 24.08 -11.61
C LYS A 155 -5.09 25.37 -11.38
N SER A 156 -6.40 25.30 -11.18
CA SER A 156 -7.25 26.46 -10.88
C SER A 156 -7.32 26.80 -9.39
N LEU A 157 -6.70 25.99 -8.52
CA LEU A 157 -6.72 26.17 -7.07
C LEU A 157 -5.35 26.62 -6.58
N SER A 158 -5.35 27.46 -5.54
CA SER A 158 -4.12 27.89 -4.86
C SER A 158 -3.79 26.93 -3.71
N VAL A 159 -2.50 26.76 -3.45
CA VAL A 159 -2.03 26.04 -2.25
C VAL A 159 -2.24 26.93 -1.04
N THR A 160 -3.06 26.45 -0.10
CA THR A 160 -3.44 27.17 1.12
C THR A 160 -2.80 26.59 2.38
N ALA A 161 -2.49 25.29 2.37
CA ALA A 161 -1.93 24.60 3.51
C ALA A 161 -0.98 23.47 3.10
N LEU A 162 0.03 23.23 3.92
CA LEU A 162 1.00 22.15 3.73
C LEU A 162 1.35 21.52 5.08
N CYS A 163 1.40 20.19 5.14
CA CYS A 163 1.76 19.46 6.34
C CYS A 163 2.56 18.20 6.01
N TRP A 164 3.68 18.00 6.69
CA TRP A 164 4.49 16.78 6.60
C TRP A 164 3.98 15.73 7.58
N ASP A 165 4.06 14.47 7.18
CA ASP A 165 3.90 13.37 8.11
C ASP A 165 5.13 13.24 9.00
N GLN A 166 4.91 13.03 10.30
CA GLN A 166 6.00 12.94 11.29
C GLN A 166 6.65 11.55 11.29
N LYS A 167 5.93 10.53 10.84
CA LYS A 167 6.41 9.15 10.82
C LYS A 167 7.14 8.79 9.52
N HIS A 168 6.63 9.27 8.39
CA HIS A 168 7.19 9.02 7.07
C HIS A 168 7.64 10.33 6.44
N ASN A 169 8.96 10.56 6.41
CA ASN A 169 9.57 11.79 5.88
C ASN A 169 9.40 11.97 4.36
N ASP A 170 8.75 11.01 3.67
CA ASP A 170 8.46 11.08 2.25
C ASP A 170 7.01 11.48 1.93
N LEU A 171 6.12 11.56 2.92
CA LEU A 171 4.70 11.88 2.74
C LEU A 171 4.37 13.29 3.23
N PHE A 172 3.67 14.06 2.40
CA PHE A 172 3.13 15.36 2.79
C PHE A 172 1.74 15.60 2.19
N ALA A 173 0.91 16.29 2.95
CA ALA A 173 -0.42 16.73 2.57
C ALA A 173 -0.38 18.18 2.09
N VAL A 174 -1.14 18.46 1.04
CA VAL A 174 -1.33 19.77 0.43
C VAL A 174 -2.83 20.07 0.40
N GLY A 175 -3.21 21.12 1.10
CA GLY A 175 -4.53 21.72 1.03
C GLY A 175 -4.59 22.72 -0.13
N LEU A 176 -5.59 22.53 -0.99
CA LEU A 176 -5.86 23.38 -2.13
C LEU A 176 -7.23 24.04 -1.97
N GLY A 177 -7.28 25.33 -2.24
CA GLY A 177 -8.47 26.15 -2.10
C GLY A 177 -8.33 27.48 -2.83
N SER A 178 -9.08 28.47 -2.36
CA SER A 178 -9.03 29.83 -2.87
C SER A 178 -8.97 30.79 -1.68
N HIS A 179 -8.01 31.72 -1.71
CA HIS A 179 -7.97 32.84 -0.76
C HIS A 179 -8.86 34.01 -1.21
N GLU A 180 -9.29 34.00 -2.47
CA GLU A 180 -10.01 35.11 -3.05
C GLU A 180 -11.50 35.03 -2.72
N PHE A 181 -12.00 36.05 -2.03
CA PHE A 181 -13.40 36.11 -1.57
C PHE A 181 -14.41 36.04 -2.72
N THR A 182 -14.07 36.60 -3.88
CA THR A 182 -14.95 36.65 -5.05
C THR A 182 -14.98 35.35 -5.85
N GLN A 183 -13.93 34.53 -5.75
CA GLN A 183 -13.79 33.25 -6.45
C GLN A 183 -13.74 32.09 -5.45
N GLN A 184 -14.82 31.94 -4.69
CA GLN A 184 -15.00 30.80 -3.79
C GLN A 184 -15.49 29.60 -4.60
N GLY A 185 -14.62 28.61 -4.75
CA GLY A 185 -14.92 27.33 -5.40
C GLY A 185 -14.78 26.13 -4.45
N GLY A 186 -14.88 24.93 -5.03
CA GLY A 186 -14.52 23.70 -4.32
C GLY A 186 -13.03 23.67 -3.96
N GLY A 187 -12.66 22.77 -3.06
CA GLY A 187 -11.28 22.56 -2.65
C GLY A 187 -10.80 21.16 -2.97
N MET A 188 -9.52 20.91 -2.73
CA MET A 188 -8.95 19.57 -2.85
C MET A 188 -7.92 19.34 -1.76
N LEU A 189 -7.94 18.16 -1.16
CA LEU A 189 -6.85 17.65 -0.33
C LEU A 189 -6.07 16.65 -1.17
N VAL A 190 -4.77 16.88 -1.31
CA VAL A 190 -3.89 16.03 -2.11
C VAL A 190 -2.71 15.62 -1.27
N LEU A 191 -2.36 14.34 -1.26
CA LEU A 191 -1.18 13.83 -0.58
C LEU A 191 -0.17 13.36 -1.61
N TYR A 192 1.04 13.89 -1.50
CA TYR A 192 2.17 13.55 -2.36
C TYR A 192 3.20 12.74 -1.61
N THR A 193 3.88 11.87 -2.34
CA THR A 193 5.06 11.18 -1.87
C THR A 193 6.28 11.56 -2.72
N LEU A 194 7.45 11.62 -2.10
CA LEU A 194 8.71 11.80 -2.83
C LEU A 194 9.00 10.66 -3.82
N ARG A 195 8.33 9.51 -3.68
CA ARG A 195 8.45 8.37 -4.60
C ARG A 195 7.81 8.62 -5.96
N ASN A 196 6.78 9.46 -6.02
CA ASN A 196 6.06 9.80 -7.25
C ASN A 196 5.67 11.29 -7.23
N PRO A 197 6.54 12.16 -7.77
CA PRO A 197 6.26 13.59 -7.82
C PRO A 197 5.15 13.99 -8.81
N ASN A 198 4.89 13.15 -9.82
CA ASN A 198 3.99 13.49 -10.92
C ASN A 198 2.54 13.12 -10.64
N TYR A 199 2.31 12.12 -9.79
CA TYR A 199 0.95 11.68 -9.46
C TYR A 199 0.77 11.55 -7.95
N PRO A 200 -0.22 12.25 -7.36
CA PRO A 200 -0.49 12.13 -5.93
C PRO A 200 -0.93 10.73 -5.52
N GLU A 201 -0.59 10.34 -4.30
CA GLU A 201 -0.98 9.03 -3.75
C GLU A 201 -2.45 9.01 -3.31
N PHE A 202 -2.93 10.11 -2.72
CA PHE A 202 -4.32 10.27 -2.30
C PHE A 202 -4.87 11.62 -2.76
N ILE A 203 -6.12 11.61 -3.20
CA ILE A 203 -6.81 12.77 -3.76
C ILE A 203 -8.22 12.76 -3.19
N PHE A 204 -8.60 13.84 -2.49
CA PHE A 204 -9.93 14.01 -1.92
C PHE A 204 -10.51 15.34 -2.39
N ASN A 205 -11.69 15.28 -3.00
CA ASN A 205 -12.43 16.47 -3.38
C ASN A 205 -13.22 16.97 -2.18
N THR A 206 -13.11 18.27 -1.91
CA THR A 206 -13.84 18.93 -0.83
C THR A 206 -14.84 19.90 -1.43
N ALA A 207 -16.02 20.01 -0.81
CA ALA A 207 -17.07 20.89 -1.32
C ALA A 207 -16.75 22.39 -1.12
N SER A 208 -15.78 22.73 -0.26
CA SER A 208 -15.31 24.08 0.00
C SER A 208 -13.79 24.08 0.01
N GLY A 209 -13.16 25.23 -0.28
CA GLY A 209 -11.71 25.39 -0.22
C GLY A 209 -11.12 24.89 1.10
N VAL A 210 -10.06 24.08 1.01
CA VAL A 210 -9.26 23.68 2.16
C VAL A 210 -8.44 24.88 2.61
N MET A 211 -8.38 25.14 3.92
CA MET A 211 -7.64 26.27 4.49
C MET A 211 -6.51 25.84 5.40
N CYS A 212 -6.66 24.71 6.09
CA CYS A 212 -5.64 24.15 6.97
C CYS A 212 -5.70 22.63 6.97
N VAL A 213 -4.55 22.00 7.20
CA VAL A 213 -4.41 20.54 7.22
C VAL A 213 -3.41 20.13 8.29
N ASP A 214 -3.68 19.02 8.97
CA ASP A 214 -2.75 18.43 9.94
C ASP A 214 -2.85 16.90 9.92
N ILE A 215 -1.70 16.24 9.89
CA ILE A 215 -1.56 14.79 9.92
C ILE A 215 -1.32 14.35 11.36
N HIS A 216 -1.97 13.27 11.78
CA HIS A 216 -1.82 12.77 13.14
C HIS A 216 -0.41 12.19 13.36
N GLU A 217 0.26 12.59 14.44
CA GLU A 217 1.66 12.29 14.74
C GLU A 217 2.01 10.78 14.74
N HIS A 218 1.21 9.96 15.43
CA HIS A 218 1.42 8.50 15.46
C HIS A 218 0.66 7.72 14.38
N LEU A 219 -0.47 8.28 13.91
CA LEU A 219 -1.41 7.64 13.02
C LEU A 219 -1.47 8.36 11.67
N SER A 220 -0.42 8.24 10.86
CA SER A 220 -0.27 8.90 9.53
C SER A 220 -1.42 8.71 8.54
N HIS A 221 -2.36 7.81 8.83
CA HIS A 221 -3.55 7.58 8.02
C HIS A 221 -4.74 8.48 8.40
N LEU A 222 -4.66 9.22 9.50
CA LEU A 222 -5.67 10.19 9.93
C LEU A 222 -5.20 11.59 9.59
N VAL A 223 -6.03 12.30 8.82
CA VAL A 223 -5.73 13.66 8.37
C VAL A 223 -6.91 14.56 8.70
N ALA A 224 -6.68 15.58 9.52
CA ALA A 224 -7.66 16.60 9.83
C ALA A 224 -7.54 17.77 8.85
N VAL A 225 -8.68 18.29 8.43
CA VAL A 225 -8.79 19.34 7.42
C VAL A 225 -9.79 20.38 7.87
N GLY A 226 -9.41 21.65 7.84
CA GLY A 226 -10.32 22.77 8.02
C GLY A 226 -10.70 23.38 6.68
N LEU A 227 -12.00 23.62 6.50
CA LEU A 227 -12.58 24.22 5.31
C LEU A 227 -12.93 25.70 5.52
N TYR A 228 -13.07 26.42 4.41
CA TYR A 228 -13.49 27.82 4.39
C TYR A 228 -14.91 28.04 4.93
N ASP A 229 -15.81 27.07 4.83
CA ASP A 229 -17.18 27.13 5.34
C ASP A 229 -17.30 26.93 6.87
N GLY A 230 -16.17 26.84 7.58
CA GLY A 230 -16.12 26.60 9.02
C GLY A 230 -16.30 25.12 9.41
N CYS A 231 -16.41 24.22 8.44
CA CYS A 231 -16.45 22.78 8.70
C CYS A 231 -15.05 22.22 8.88
N VAL A 232 -14.88 21.43 9.93
CA VAL A 232 -13.80 20.45 10.04
C VAL A 232 -14.22 19.12 9.44
N ALA A 233 -13.30 18.47 8.73
CA ALA A 233 -13.41 17.13 8.22
C ALA A 233 -12.16 16.31 8.59
N VAL A 234 -12.34 15.02 8.85
CA VAL A 234 -11.23 14.08 9.08
C VAL A 234 -11.30 12.96 8.05
N TYR A 235 -10.22 12.77 7.33
CA TYR A 235 -10.04 11.74 6.31
C TYR A 235 -9.25 10.56 6.85
N ASN A 236 -9.61 9.36 6.40
CA ASN A 236 -8.88 8.13 6.71
C ASN A 236 -8.30 7.54 5.42
N LEU A 237 -6.98 7.62 5.26
CA LEU A 237 -6.26 7.20 4.06
C LEU A 237 -6.36 5.69 3.76
N ARG A 238 -6.73 4.87 4.75
CA ARG A 238 -6.89 3.41 4.54
C ARG A 238 -8.19 3.06 3.82
N LYS A 239 -9.19 3.93 3.90
CA LYS A 239 -10.49 3.71 3.24
C LYS A 239 -10.45 4.34 1.85
N LYS A 240 -10.84 3.57 0.84
CA LYS A 240 -11.00 4.05 -0.55
C LYS A 240 -12.35 4.77 -0.73
N SER A 241 -12.57 5.79 0.09
CA SER A 241 -13.77 6.63 0.02
C SER A 241 -13.32 8.06 -0.21
N ASP A 242 -13.96 8.74 -1.16
CA ASP A 242 -13.70 10.15 -1.42
C ASP A 242 -14.35 11.04 -0.35
N GLU A 243 -15.30 10.50 0.41
CA GLU A 243 -15.98 11.20 1.50
C GLU A 243 -15.17 11.21 2.80
N PRO A 244 -15.25 12.30 3.58
CA PRO A 244 -14.61 12.37 4.89
C PRO A 244 -15.22 11.35 5.84
N PHE A 245 -14.37 10.72 6.66
CA PHE A 245 -14.83 9.74 7.64
C PHE A 245 -15.63 10.41 8.76
N TRP A 246 -15.16 11.55 9.25
CA TRP A 246 -15.90 12.42 10.15
C TRP A 246 -16.05 13.81 9.54
N ASN A 247 -17.21 14.41 9.71
CA ASN A 247 -17.45 15.80 9.31
C ASN A 247 -18.25 16.53 10.39
N SER A 248 -18.05 17.84 10.47
CA SER A 248 -18.82 18.72 11.36
C SER A 248 -19.96 19.46 10.65
N ARG A 249 -20.31 19.06 9.41
CA ARG A 249 -21.29 19.80 8.59
C ARG A 249 -22.67 19.85 9.22
N ALA A 250 -23.09 18.72 9.79
CA ALA A 250 -24.35 18.57 10.51
C ALA A 250 -24.24 18.90 12.01
N ASN A 251 -23.03 19.20 12.50
CA ASN A 251 -22.82 19.44 13.92
C ASN A 251 -23.16 20.89 14.31
N PRO A 252 -23.81 21.11 15.46
CA PRO A 252 -24.09 22.45 15.95
C PRO A 252 -22.82 23.20 16.37
N GLY A 253 -21.72 22.48 16.62
CA GLY A 253 -20.40 23.03 16.95
C GLY A 253 -19.60 23.61 15.78
N ARG A 254 -20.15 23.62 14.57
CA ARG A 254 -19.47 24.19 13.38
C ARG A 254 -19.07 25.65 13.62
N HIS A 255 -17.91 26.04 13.10
CA HIS A 255 -17.47 27.43 13.13
C HIS A 255 -18.30 28.29 12.19
N LYS A 256 -18.36 29.60 12.45
CA LYS A 256 -19.08 30.54 11.58
C LYS A 256 -18.16 31.20 10.56
N GLY A 257 -16.87 31.27 10.86
CA GLY A 257 -15.84 31.77 9.96
C GLY A 257 -14.97 30.67 9.36
N ALA A 258 -14.16 31.04 8.38
CA ALA A 258 -13.15 30.16 7.80
C ALA A 258 -12.17 29.64 8.86
N LEU A 259 -11.86 28.36 8.78
CA LEU A 259 -10.87 27.75 9.65
C LEU A 259 -9.47 28.20 9.24
N THR A 260 -8.68 28.66 10.19
CA THR A 260 -7.31 29.14 9.95
C THR A 260 -6.28 28.08 10.30
N GLN A 261 -6.54 27.29 11.35
CA GLN A 261 -5.61 26.28 11.80
C GLN A 261 -6.33 25.09 12.43
N VAL A 262 -5.77 23.91 12.23
CA VAL A 262 -6.15 22.66 12.90
C VAL A 262 -4.88 22.00 13.42
N LYS A 263 -4.94 21.43 14.61
CA LYS A 263 -3.81 20.70 15.21
C LYS A 263 -4.29 19.50 16.02
N TRP A 264 -3.70 18.34 15.74
CA TRP A 264 -3.87 17.15 16.56
C TRP A 264 -3.28 17.37 17.95
N GLN A 265 -3.96 16.82 18.95
CA GLN A 265 -3.53 16.79 20.34
C GLN A 265 -3.23 15.33 20.73
N LYS A 266 -2.51 15.16 21.85
CA LYS A 266 -2.40 13.87 22.50
C LYS A 266 -3.79 13.30 22.83
N ASP A 267 -3.89 11.98 22.68
CA ASP A 267 -5.11 11.25 22.95
C ASP A 267 -5.56 11.42 24.41
N ASP A 268 -6.87 11.30 24.62
CA ASP A 268 -7.46 11.35 25.95
C ASP A 268 -7.14 10.09 26.78
N LEU A 269 -7.49 10.12 28.07
CA LEU A 269 -7.41 8.96 28.98
C LEU A 269 -8.17 7.74 28.43
N ASP A 270 -9.27 7.97 27.71
CA ASP A 270 -10.09 6.94 27.07
C ASP A 270 -9.55 6.49 25.69
N SER A 271 -8.34 6.91 25.33
CA SER A 271 -7.69 6.63 24.03
C SER A 271 -8.48 7.15 22.81
N ASN A 272 -9.31 8.18 23.01
CA ASN A 272 -9.98 8.87 21.91
C ASN A 272 -9.03 9.93 21.33
N HIS A 273 -9.00 10.03 20.00
CA HIS A 273 -8.21 11.02 19.30
C HIS A 273 -8.85 12.39 19.40
N ASN A 274 -8.03 13.40 19.69
CA ASN A 274 -8.47 14.77 19.88
C ASN A 274 -7.72 15.72 18.95
N PHE A 275 -8.40 16.74 18.45
CA PHE A 275 -7.76 17.84 17.73
C PHE A 275 -8.44 19.16 18.04
N ILE A 276 -7.69 20.25 17.91
CA ILE A 276 -8.17 21.61 18.14
C ILE A 276 -8.27 22.30 16.79
N SER A 277 -9.30 23.12 16.65
CA SER A 277 -9.53 23.97 15.48
C SER A 277 -9.68 25.42 15.90
N VAL A 278 -9.18 26.32 15.07
CA VAL A 278 -9.25 27.77 15.24
C VAL A 278 -9.91 28.37 14.00
N SER A 279 -10.88 29.24 14.22
CA SER A 279 -11.57 29.98 13.15
C SER A 279 -11.25 31.46 13.20
N ALA A 280 -11.41 32.11 12.05
CA ALA A 280 -11.37 33.57 11.91
C ALA A 280 -12.45 34.29 12.75
N ASP A 281 -13.48 33.59 13.23
CA ASP A 281 -14.47 34.13 14.17
C ASP A 281 -13.95 34.25 15.62
N GLY A 282 -12.71 33.84 15.87
CA GLY A 282 -12.07 33.89 17.19
C GLY A 282 -12.46 32.75 18.13
N ARG A 283 -13.20 31.73 17.64
CA ARG A 283 -13.53 30.54 18.44
C ARG A 283 -12.45 29.48 18.31
N VAL A 284 -12.10 28.90 19.45
CA VAL A 284 -11.24 27.73 19.57
C VAL A 284 -12.08 26.58 20.09
N VAL A 285 -12.18 25.52 19.28
CA VAL A 285 -13.02 24.36 19.56
C VAL A 285 -12.15 23.11 19.54
N SER A 286 -12.24 22.33 20.63
CA SER A 286 -11.67 20.99 20.72
C SER A 286 -12.68 19.98 20.19
N TRP A 287 -12.20 19.03 19.39
CA TRP A 287 -12.99 17.98 18.79
C TRP A 287 -12.44 16.63 19.21
N THR A 288 -13.34 15.76 19.66
CA THR A 288 -13.04 14.39 20.08
C THR A 288 -13.71 13.42 19.11
N LEU A 289 -12.91 12.51 18.56
CA LEU A 289 -13.41 11.45 17.68
C LEU A 289 -13.95 10.31 18.52
N VAL A 290 -15.27 10.13 18.54
CA VAL A 290 -15.94 9.06 19.28
C VAL A 290 -16.67 8.14 18.29
N LYS A 291 -16.07 7.00 17.95
CA LYS A 291 -16.58 5.95 17.04
C LYS A 291 -17.16 6.47 15.70
N HIS A 292 -18.38 7.02 15.69
CA HIS A 292 -19.09 7.53 14.52
C HIS A 292 -19.47 9.02 14.61
N GLU A 293 -19.20 9.67 15.74
CA GLU A 293 -19.57 11.05 15.98
C GLU A 293 -18.33 11.88 16.30
N LEU A 294 -18.42 13.16 15.92
CA LEU A 294 -17.41 14.16 16.21
C LEU A 294 -17.96 15.06 17.31
N VAL A 295 -17.54 14.81 18.55
CA VAL A 295 -17.99 15.59 19.72
C VAL A 295 -17.17 16.87 19.79
N PHE A 296 -17.81 17.99 20.11
CA PHE A 296 -17.15 19.30 20.19
C PHE A 296 -17.23 19.88 21.60
N THR A 297 -16.19 20.56 22.02
CA THR A 297 -16.11 21.33 23.26
C THR A 297 -15.53 22.70 22.95
N ASP A 298 -16.32 23.76 23.18
CA ASP A 298 -15.85 25.14 23.05
C ASP A 298 -14.82 25.42 24.16
N MET A 299 -13.58 25.70 23.78
CA MET A 299 -12.51 25.97 24.76
C MET A 299 -12.40 27.45 25.06
N ILE A 300 -12.26 28.28 24.02
CA ILE A 300 -11.98 29.71 24.16
C ILE A 300 -12.78 30.45 23.09
N LYS A 301 -13.34 31.59 23.47
CA LYS A 301 -13.89 32.58 22.55
C LYS A 301 -13.13 33.88 22.74
N LEU A 302 -12.35 34.25 21.73
CA LEU A 302 -11.61 35.51 21.76
C LEU A 302 -12.59 36.69 21.75
N PRO A 303 -12.40 37.68 22.63
CA PRO A 303 -13.23 38.88 22.62
C PRO A 303 -12.97 39.69 21.34
N VAL A 304 -14.03 40.36 20.85
CA VAL A 304 -13.94 41.24 19.69
C VAL A 304 -13.00 42.41 20.04
N PRO A 305 -12.13 42.88 19.10
CA PRO A 305 -11.15 43.93 19.37
C PRO A 305 -11.71 45.19 20.03
N ASP A 306 -12.98 45.53 19.76
CA ASP A 306 -13.66 46.71 20.31
C ASP A 306 -13.99 46.61 21.81
N THR A 307 -13.94 45.41 22.38
CA THR A 307 -14.17 45.13 23.81
C THR A 307 -12.86 44.99 24.60
N ILE A 308 -11.70 45.12 23.95
CA ILE A 308 -10.40 44.96 24.59
C ILE A 308 -9.99 46.29 25.23
N PRO A 309 -9.65 46.31 26.54
CA PRO A 309 -9.08 47.48 27.19
C PRO A 309 -7.85 48.00 26.45
N ASP A 310 -7.71 49.34 26.31
CA ASP A 310 -6.67 49.97 25.49
C ASP A 310 -5.24 49.48 25.80
N ASN A 311 -4.99 49.06 27.04
CA ASN A 311 -3.75 48.50 27.55
C ASN A 311 -3.40 47.07 27.07
N LEU A 312 -4.29 46.38 26.35
CA LEU A 312 -3.99 45.08 25.71
C LEU A 312 -4.05 45.10 24.17
N LYS A 313 -4.41 46.24 23.56
CA LYS A 313 -4.57 46.33 22.09
C LYS A 313 -3.26 46.09 21.33
N ASP A 314 -2.11 46.50 21.89
CA ASP A 314 -0.79 46.29 21.28
C ASP A 314 -0.39 44.80 21.19
N VAL A 315 -0.87 43.96 22.11
CA VAL A 315 -0.59 42.52 22.13
C VAL A 315 -1.36 41.78 21.02
N PHE A 316 -2.59 42.22 20.73
CA PHE A 316 -3.47 41.57 19.75
C PHE A 316 -3.35 42.11 18.32
N SER A 317 -3.04 43.41 18.16
CA SER A 317 -2.83 44.05 16.84
C SER A 317 -1.62 43.46 16.11
N THR A 318 -0.57 43.12 16.86
CA THR A 318 0.69 42.59 16.32
C THR A 318 0.54 41.13 15.82
N GLY A 319 -0.37 40.34 16.41
CA GLY A 319 -0.57 38.94 16.04
C GLY A 319 -1.29 38.72 14.71
N MET A 320 -2.31 39.52 14.39
CA MET A 320 -3.07 39.37 13.13
C MET A 320 -2.29 39.79 11.89
N ASN A 321 -1.46 40.83 11.98
CA ASN A 321 -0.68 41.31 10.83
C ASN A 321 0.49 40.39 10.48
N HIS A 322 1.13 39.76 11.47
CA HIS A 322 2.20 38.79 11.22
C HIS A 322 1.70 37.42 10.75
N LEU A 323 0.53 36.95 11.20
CA LEU A 323 -0.06 35.68 10.71
C LEU A 323 -0.61 35.79 9.29
N THR A 324 -1.09 36.97 8.88
CA THR A 324 -1.68 37.18 7.54
C THR A 324 -0.64 37.52 6.47
N THR A 325 0.46 38.19 6.84
CA THR A 325 1.51 38.60 5.88
C THR A 325 2.50 37.48 5.55
N LEU A 326 2.62 36.44 6.40
CA LEU A 326 3.49 35.30 6.12
C LEU A 326 2.91 34.33 5.07
N VAL A 327 1.70 34.56 4.55
CA VAL A 327 1.02 33.63 3.61
C VAL A 327 1.05 34.13 2.16
N SER A 328 1.28 35.43 1.91
CA SER A 328 1.04 36.03 0.60
C SER A 328 2.23 36.05 -0.39
N ASP A 329 3.46 35.73 0.02
CA ASP A 329 4.64 35.84 -0.87
C ASP A 329 5.59 34.63 -0.90
N TYR A 330 5.23 33.49 -0.32
CA TYR A 330 6.08 32.31 -0.40
C TYR A 330 5.69 31.44 -1.59
N LYS A 331 6.57 31.42 -2.61
CA LYS A 331 6.80 30.17 -3.33
C LYS A 331 7.12 29.14 -2.25
N TYR A 332 6.23 28.17 -2.03
CA TYR A 332 6.43 27.12 -1.04
C TYR A 332 7.72 26.35 -1.39
N VAL A 333 8.84 26.74 -0.78
CA VAL A 333 10.10 26.00 -0.85
C VAL A 333 10.06 25.01 0.31
N ILE A 334 9.91 23.73 -0.04
CA ILE A 334 10.05 22.63 0.90
C ILE A 334 11.54 22.53 1.22
N GLN A 335 11.93 22.93 2.43
CA GLN A 335 13.28 22.68 2.95
C GLN A 335 13.22 21.40 3.79
N VAL A 336 13.75 20.31 3.24
CA VAL A 336 13.87 19.04 3.97
C VAL A 336 15.13 19.12 4.83
N PHE A 337 14.97 19.36 6.12
CA PHE A 337 16.07 19.22 7.08
C PHE A 337 16.13 17.75 7.53
N TYR A 338 17.23 17.06 7.24
CA TYR A 338 17.59 15.83 7.93
C TYR A 338 18.50 16.21 9.11
N ASN A 339 18.12 15.82 10.33
CA ASN A 339 19.02 15.80 11.49
C ASN A 339 19.84 14.51 11.50
#